data_AF-A0A2U1S0V7-F1
#
_entry.id   AF-A0A2U1S0V7-F1
#
_cell.length_a   1.000
_cell.length_b   1.000
_cell.length_c   1.000
_cell.angle_alpha   90.00
_cell.angle_beta   90.00
_cell.angle_gamma   90.00
#
_symmetry.space_group_name_H-M   'P 1'
#
loop_
_entity.id
_entity.type
_entity.pdbx_description
1 polymer ?
#
loop_
_entity_poly.entity_id
_entity_poly.type
_entity_poly.pdbx_seq_one_letter_code
_entity_poly.pdbx_strand_id
1 'polypeptide(L)'
;LPLTAVQILYVNLATDGLPALALSVDPPEPDLMRRPPRNPRAGILTRPIVMVMVAGGLWSATINLGLFAWLLHSGRGLEQGMTMIFVLLVLIECVKAYNFRSDRHSVLNRPFANRWLNLSILWGLALLVAIVYAPFLREPFGTVGLSLKDWAVVVVVAATISPVLESAKWMARRGWFGQMD
;
A
#
# COMPACT_ATOMS: atom_id res chain seq x y z
N LEU A 1 -3.56 -18.90 -11.24
CA LEU A 1 -3.69 -18.04 -10.04
C LEU A 1 -3.00 -16.72 -10.37
N PRO A 2 -3.58 -15.55 -10.03
CA PRO A 2 -3.00 -14.25 -10.40
C PRO A 2 -1.69 -13.91 -9.65
N LEU A 3 -1.43 -14.59 -8.53
CA LEU A 3 -0.20 -14.46 -7.73
C LEU A 3 0.27 -15.85 -7.29
N THR A 4 1.58 -16.01 -7.18
CA THR A 4 2.20 -17.23 -6.64
C THR A 4 2.38 -17.16 -5.12
N ALA A 5 2.52 -18.31 -4.46
CA ALA A 5 2.74 -18.36 -3.01
C ALA A 5 4.00 -17.60 -2.58
N VAL A 6 5.07 -17.69 -3.39
CA VAL A 6 6.34 -16.97 -3.16
C VAL A 6 6.16 -15.46 -3.24
N GLN A 7 5.39 -14.97 -4.23
CA GLN A 7 5.06 -13.55 -4.36
C GLN A 7 4.28 -13.03 -3.15
N ILE A 8 3.29 -13.80 -2.68
CA ILE A 8 2.50 -13.43 -1.50
C ILE A 8 3.36 -13.41 -0.23
N LEU A 9 4.23 -14.41 -0.04
CA LEU A 9 5.16 -14.46 1.09
C LEU A 9 6.08 -13.23 1.10
N TYR A 10 6.60 -12.86 -0.07
CA TYR A 10 7.48 -11.70 -0.20
C TYR A 10 6.77 -10.39 0.13
N VAL A 11 5.52 -10.21 -0.34
CA VAL A 11 4.71 -9.02 -0.03
C VAL A 11 4.57 -8.88 1.49
N ASN A 12 4.07 -9.92 2.16
CA ASN A 12 3.79 -9.85 3.60
C ASN A 12 5.07 -9.70 4.45
N LEU A 13 6.17 -10.36 4.06
CA LEU A 13 7.40 -10.37 4.86
C LEU A 13 8.28 -9.15 4.58
N ALA A 14 8.63 -8.93 3.31
CA ALA A 14 9.64 -7.94 2.94
C ALA A 14 9.02 -6.57 2.67
N THR A 15 7.85 -6.54 2.03
CA THR A 15 7.24 -5.27 1.59
C THR A 15 6.41 -4.64 2.69
N ASP A 16 5.65 -5.42 3.46
CA ASP A 16 4.80 -4.89 4.54
C ASP A 16 5.53 -4.83 5.88
N GLY A 17 6.43 -5.79 6.14
CA GLY A 17 7.18 -5.86 7.40
C GLY A 17 8.09 -4.64 7.64
N LEU A 18 8.82 -4.19 6.62
CA LEU A 18 9.78 -3.09 6.76
C LEU A 18 9.11 -1.72 6.98
N PRO A 19 8.04 -1.33 6.25
CA PRO A 19 7.26 -0.15 6.55
C PRO A 19 6.56 -0.23 7.91
N ALA A 20 6.03 -1.39 8.31
CA ALA A 20 5.39 -1.54 9.62
C ALA A 20 6.38 -1.27 10.77
N LEU A 21 7.60 -1.80 10.68
CA LEU A 21 8.67 -1.50 11.63
C LEU A 21 9.07 -0.03 11.58
N ALA A 22 9.15 0.57 10.40
CA ALA A 22 9.46 1.99 10.28
C ALA A 22 8.37 2.91 10.86
N LEU A 23 7.10 2.54 10.75
CA LEU A 23 5.98 3.25 11.35
C LEU A 23 6.00 3.19 12.88
N SER A 24 6.61 2.16 13.48
CA SER A 24 6.78 2.09 14.94
C SER A 24 7.72 3.16 15.50
N VAL A 25 8.59 3.73 14.66
CA VAL A 25 9.55 4.80 15.01
C VAL A 25 9.15 6.15 14.40
N ASP A 26 7.87 6.34 14.07
CA ASP A 26 7.38 7.61 13.53
C ASP A 26 7.50 8.75 14.57
N PRO A 27 7.90 9.97 14.15
CA PRO A 27 7.96 11.09 15.07
C PRO A 27 6.55 11.44 15.61
N PRO A 28 6.44 11.86 16.88
CA PRO A 28 5.14 12.15 17.50
C PRO A 28 4.42 13.30 16.79
N GLU A 29 3.08 13.23 16.78
CA GLU A 29 2.24 14.26 16.19
C GLU A 29 2.36 15.59 16.98
N PRO A 30 2.37 16.76 16.30
CA PRO A 30 2.63 18.06 16.95
C PRO A 30 1.63 18.43 18.06
N ASP A 31 0.42 17.91 17.99
CA ASP A 31 -0.68 18.16 18.92
C ASP A 31 -0.89 17.02 19.91
N LEU A 32 0.00 16.02 19.96
CA LEU A 32 -0.12 14.85 20.84
C LEU A 32 -0.36 15.23 22.31
N MET A 33 0.40 16.19 22.83
CA MET A 33 0.30 16.64 24.23
C MET A 33 -0.89 17.57 24.51
N ARG A 34 -1.61 18.03 23.47
CA ARG A 34 -2.80 18.88 23.61
C ARG A 34 -4.09 18.07 23.65
N ARG A 35 -4.01 16.75 23.45
CA ARG A 35 -5.16 15.86 23.36
C ARG A 35 -5.49 15.28 24.75
N PRO A 36 -6.79 15.03 25.03
CA PRO A 36 -7.17 14.32 26.24
C PRO A 36 -6.65 12.88 26.21
N PRO A 37 -6.39 12.25 27.37
CA PRO A 37 -6.02 10.85 27.45
C PRO A 37 -7.05 9.94 26.76
N ARG A 38 -6.57 8.94 26.02
CA ARG A 38 -7.45 7.98 25.33
C ARG A 38 -8.27 7.17 26.34
N ASN A 39 -9.54 6.95 26.03
CA ASN A 39 -10.42 6.12 26.86
C ASN A 39 -9.93 4.66 26.90
N PRO A 40 -9.61 4.08 28.07
CA PRO A 40 -9.12 2.70 28.18
C PRO A 40 -10.10 1.63 27.68
N ARG A 41 -11.40 1.96 27.60
CA ARG A 41 -12.44 1.05 27.11
C ARG A 41 -12.59 1.09 25.59
N ALA A 42 -11.97 2.04 24.91
CA ALA A 42 -11.98 2.10 23.46
C ALA A 42 -10.98 1.09 22.87
N GLY A 43 -11.44 0.26 21.93
CA GLY A 43 -10.57 -0.67 21.21
C GLY A 43 -9.52 0.04 20.35
N ILE A 44 -8.50 -0.71 19.94
CA ILE A 44 -7.48 -0.24 18.99
C ILE A 44 -8.12 -0.04 17.61
N LEU A 45 -8.97 -0.98 17.19
CA LEU A 45 -9.73 -0.92 15.94
C LEU A 45 -11.06 -0.20 16.15
N THR A 46 -11.06 1.11 16.01
CA THR A 46 -12.29 1.92 16.06
C THR A 46 -13.05 1.82 14.73
N ARG A 47 -14.38 2.05 14.75
CA ARG A 47 -15.22 2.01 13.54
C ARG A 47 -14.68 2.89 12.39
N PRO A 48 -14.24 4.15 12.62
CA PRO A 48 -13.67 4.96 11.55
C PRO A 48 -12.41 4.35 10.93
N ILE A 49 -11.52 3.78 11.76
CA ILE A 49 -10.29 3.12 11.28
C ILE A 49 -10.64 1.89 10.42
N VAL A 50 -11.54 1.04 10.90
CA VAL A 50 -11.98 -0.15 10.17
C VAL A 50 -12.60 0.23 8.82
N MET A 51 -13.41 1.30 8.76
CA MET A 51 -14.01 1.76 7.51
C MET A 51 -12.96 2.23 6.50
N VAL A 52 -11.91 2.93 6.94
CA VAL A 52 -10.79 3.32 6.06
C VAL A 52 -10.02 2.09 5.58
N MET A 53 -9.74 1.12 6.45
CA MET A 53 -9.08 -0.15 6.08
C MET A 53 -9.89 -0.94 5.05
N VAL A 54 -11.20 -1.08 5.27
CA VAL A 54 -12.11 -1.78 4.34
C VAL A 54 -12.19 -1.04 3.00
N ALA A 55 -12.30 0.29 3.00
CA ALA A 55 -12.31 1.07 1.77
C ALA A 55 -11.02 0.89 0.96
N GLY A 56 -9.87 0.96 1.63
CA GLY A 56 -8.57 0.74 0.99
C GLY A 56 -8.39 -0.69 0.46
N GLY A 57 -8.81 -1.69 1.24
CA GLY A 57 -8.78 -3.10 0.85
C GLY A 57 -9.68 -3.41 -0.34
N LEU A 58 -10.92 -2.93 -0.30
CA LEU A 58 -11.89 -3.13 -1.38
C LEU A 58 -11.41 -2.47 -2.68
N TRP A 59 -10.93 -1.23 -2.62
CA TRP A 59 -10.36 -0.55 -3.78
C TRP A 59 -9.15 -1.29 -4.36
N SER A 60 -8.23 -1.72 -3.49
CA SER A 60 -7.06 -2.52 -3.88
C SER A 60 -7.46 -3.83 -4.57
N ALA A 61 -8.47 -4.52 -4.05
CA ALA A 61 -9.00 -5.75 -4.65
C ALA A 61 -9.64 -5.47 -6.02
N THR A 62 -10.51 -4.45 -6.12
CA THR A 62 -11.16 -4.06 -7.38
C THR A 62 -10.13 -3.70 -8.44
N ILE A 63 -9.09 -2.94 -8.10
CA ILE A 63 -8.05 -2.53 -9.03
C ILE A 63 -7.19 -3.70 -9.50
N ASN A 64 -6.75 -4.58 -8.58
CA ASN A 64 -5.94 -5.74 -8.97
C ASN A 64 -6.73 -6.71 -9.85
N LEU A 65 -7.99 -6.98 -9.49
CA LEU A 65 -8.87 -7.83 -10.30
C LEU A 65 -9.23 -7.18 -11.63
N GLY A 66 -9.48 -5.87 -11.64
CA GLY A 66 -9.76 -5.10 -12.86
C GLY A 66 -8.58 -5.09 -13.82
N LEU A 67 -7.35 -4.88 -13.31
CA LEU A 67 -6.15 -4.96 -14.12
C LEU A 67 -5.94 -6.38 -14.66
N PHE A 68 -6.13 -7.41 -13.84
CA PHE A 68 -6.04 -8.81 -14.28
C PHE A 68 -7.04 -9.13 -15.40
N ALA A 69 -8.30 -8.71 -15.23
CA ALA A 69 -9.35 -8.92 -16.23
C ALA A 69 -9.01 -8.20 -17.55
N TRP A 70 -8.50 -6.97 -17.48
CA TRP A 70 -8.06 -6.22 -18.65
C TRP A 70 -6.87 -6.89 -19.37
N LEU A 71 -5.93 -7.45 -18.62
CA LEU A 71 -4.77 -8.17 -19.16
C LEU A 71 -5.19 -9.45 -19.89
N LEU A 72 -6.18 -10.19 -19.34
CA LEU A 72 -6.74 -11.38 -19.99
C LEU A 72 -7.41 -11.05 -21.33
N HIS A 73 -8.16 -9.93 -21.39
CA HIS A 73 -8.80 -9.49 -22.64
C HIS A 73 -7.78 -8.97 -23.68
N SER A 74 -6.65 -8.43 -23.22
CA SER A 74 -5.59 -7.90 -24.09
C SER A 74 -4.74 -8.98 -24.75
N GLY A 75 -5.00 -10.28 -24.47
CA GLY A 75 -4.26 -11.40 -25.06
C GLY A 75 -2.79 -11.47 -24.65
N ARG A 76 -2.39 -10.79 -23.56
CA ARG A 76 -1.01 -10.81 -23.07
C ARG A 76 -0.72 -12.14 -22.35
N GLY A 77 0.54 -12.57 -22.41
CA GLY A 77 0.98 -13.78 -21.73
C GLY A 77 0.67 -13.74 -20.22
N LEU A 78 0.22 -14.88 -19.67
CA LEU A 78 -0.16 -15.00 -18.26
C LEU A 78 0.96 -14.57 -17.31
N GLU A 79 2.22 -14.87 -17.65
CA GLU A 79 3.40 -14.50 -16.86
C GLU A 79 3.59 -12.99 -16.74
N GLN A 80 3.36 -12.26 -17.84
CA GLN A 80 3.44 -10.79 -17.83
C GLN A 80 2.33 -10.21 -16.96
N GLY A 81 1.12 -10.78 -17.05
CA GLY A 81 0.00 -10.33 -16.22
C GLY A 81 0.23 -10.58 -14.73
N MET A 82 0.75 -11.75 -14.35
CA MET A 82 1.11 -12.05 -12.96
C MET A 82 2.19 -11.09 -12.44
N THR A 83 3.20 -10.78 -13.26
CA THR A 83 4.25 -9.82 -12.88
C THR A 83 3.69 -8.42 -12.68
N MET A 84 2.79 -7.96 -13.56
CA MET A 84 2.15 -6.65 -13.43
C MET A 84 1.30 -6.54 -12.16
N ILE A 85 0.57 -7.60 -11.80
CA ILE A 85 -0.23 -7.64 -10.55
C ILE A 85 0.68 -7.63 -9.34
N PHE A 86 1.76 -8.41 -9.35
CA PHE A 86 2.73 -8.42 -8.27
C PHE A 86 3.34 -7.02 -8.04
N VAL A 87 3.81 -6.37 -9.10
CA VAL A 87 4.34 -5.00 -9.04
C VAL A 87 3.27 -4.02 -8.56
N LEU A 88 2.05 -4.12 -9.07
CA LEU A 88 0.92 -3.27 -8.67
C LEU A 88 0.64 -3.38 -7.16
N LEU A 89 0.59 -4.61 -6.65
CA LEU A 89 0.31 -4.87 -5.25
C LEU A 89 1.41 -4.25 -4.36
N VAL A 90 2.68 -4.49 -4.67
CA VAL A 90 3.82 -3.91 -3.93
C VAL A 90 3.78 -2.38 -3.94
N LEU A 91 3.47 -1.76 -5.08
CA LEU A 91 3.35 -0.30 -5.17
C LEU A 91 2.15 0.23 -4.37
N ILE A 92 1.01 -0.46 -4.40
CA ILE A 92 -0.16 -0.08 -3.59
C ILE A 92 0.19 -0.12 -2.11
N GLU A 93 0.89 -1.14 -1.62
CA GLU A 93 1.28 -1.23 -0.20
C GLU A 93 2.26 -0.12 0.19
N CYS A 94 3.20 0.22 -0.69
CA CYS A 94 4.08 1.39 -0.48
C CYS A 94 3.27 2.69 -0.34
N VAL A 95 2.26 2.91 -1.19
CA VAL A 95 1.40 4.11 -1.12
C VAL A 95 0.50 4.07 0.12
N LYS A 96 -0.05 2.91 0.48
CA LYS A 96 -0.84 2.70 1.70
C LYS A 96 -0.01 2.99 2.95
N ALA A 97 1.24 2.55 3.01
CA ALA A 97 2.13 2.80 4.15
C ALA A 97 2.29 4.31 4.44
N TYR A 98 2.44 5.14 3.41
CA TYR A 98 2.40 6.59 3.58
C TYR A 98 1.02 7.10 4.01
N ASN A 99 -0.06 6.51 3.50
CA ASN A 99 -1.42 6.94 3.82
C ASN A 99 -1.85 6.63 5.27
N PHE A 100 -1.38 5.51 5.82
CA PHE A 100 -1.66 5.07 7.19
C PHE A 100 -0.70 5.65 8.23
N ARG A 101 0.28 6.46 7.82
CA ARG A 101 1.19 7.12 8.74
C ARG A 101 0.50 8.05 9.74
N SER A 102 -0.60 8.68 9.34
CA SER A 102 -1.46 9.41 10.27
C SER A 102 -2.92 9.11 9.99
N ASP A 103 -3.62 8.67 11.03
CA ASP A 103 -5.06 8.39 11.01
C ASP A 103 -5.89 9.68 10.94
N ARG A 104 -5.36 10.79 11.49
CA ARG A 104 -6.09 12.06 11.63
C ARG A 104 -5.60 13.14 10.67
N HIS A 105 -4.30 13.19 10.39
CA HIS A 105 -3.76 14.17 9.44
C HIS A 105 -3.78 13.65 8.01
N SER A 106 -3.88 14.60 7.08
CA SER A 106 -3.70 14.30 5.66
C SER A 106 -2.27 13.83 5.41
N VAL A 107 -2.09 12.92 4.45
CA VAL A 107 -0.77 12.43 4.02
C VAL A 107 0.14 13.56 3.56
N LEU A 108 -0.46 14.64 3.05
CA LEU A 108 0.23 15.83 2.57
C LEU A 108 0.87 16.65 3.71
N ASN A 109 0.49 16.38 4.97
CA ASN A 109 1.12 17.03 6.11
C ASN A 109 2.41 16.28 6.51
N ARG A 110 3.55 16.77 6.01
CA ARG A 110 4.90 16.21 6.23
C ARG A 110 5.07 14.74 5.78
N PRO A 111 4.80 14.39 4.51
CA PRO A 111 4.84 13.00 4.01
C PRO A 111 6.18 12.29 4.28
N PHE A 112 7.29 13.00 4.12
CA PHE A 112 8.66 12.44 4.19
C PHE A 112 9.38 12.65 5.53
N ALA A 113 8.67 13.03 6.60
CA ALA A 113 9.31 13.31 7.89
C ALA A 113 9.95 12.07 8.54
N ASN A 114 9.44 10.87 8.26
CA ASN A 114 10.05 9.63 8.73
C ASN A 114 11.07 9.09 7.74
N ARG A 115 12.35 9.30 8.05
CA ARG A 115 13.47 8.83 7.24
C ARG A 115 13.53 7.31 7.14
N TRP A 116 13.11 6.59 8.19
CA TRP A 116 13.07 5.14 8.20
C TRP A 116 11.98 4.62 7.26
N LEU A 117 10.81 5.26 7.23
CA LEU A 117 9.74 4.88 6.30
C LEU A 117 10.19 5.08 4.84
N ASN A 118 10.82 6.23 4.56
CA ASN A 118 11.36 6.50 3.22
C ASN A 118 12.43 5.46 2.84
N LEU A 119 13.30 5.08 3.78
CA LEU A 119 14.34 4.08 3.54
C LEU A 119 13.75 2.68 3.31
N SER A 120 12.76 2.27 4.10
CA SER A 120 12.04 1.00 3.93
C SER A 120 11.36 0.91 2.56
N ILE A 121 10.74 2.01 2.11
CA ILE A 121 10.07 2.06 0.81
C ILE A 121 11.09 2.08 -0.34
N LEU A 122 12.17 2.87 -0.21
CA LEU A 122 13.27 2.87 -1.19
C LEU A 122 13.87 1.46 -1.33
N TRP A 123 14.10 0.78 -0.21
CA TRP A 123 14.61 -0.58 -0.18
C TRP A 123 13.63 -1.57 -0.80
N GLY A 124 12.33 -1.47 -0.48
CA GLY A 124 11.28 -2.29 -1.09
C GLY A 124 11.21 -2.12 -2.61
N LEU A 125 11.28 -0.87 -3.10
CA LEU A 125 11.32 -0.58 -4.54
C LEU A 125 12.60 -1.11 -5.21
N ALA A 126 13.75 -0.99 -4.56
CA ALA A 126 15.01 -1.52 -5.08
C ALA A 126 14.96 -3.06 -5.20
N LEU A 127 14.43 -3.74 -4.18
CA LEU A 127 14.24 -5.19 -4.23
C LEU A 127 13.19 -5.60 -5.26
N LEU A 128 12.11 -4.84 -5.43
CA LEU A 128 11.11 -5.09 -6.47
C LEU A 128 11.74 -5.08 -7.87
N VAL A 129 12.55 -4.06 -8.15
CA VAL A 129 13.30 -3.97 -9.42
C VAL A 129 14.29 -5.13 -9.54
N ALA A 130 14.99 -5.49 -8.46
CA ALA A 130 15.89 -6.65 -8.46
C ALA A 130 15.14 -7.96 -8.77
N ILE A 131 13.96 -8.19 -8.20
CA ILE A 131 13.15 -9.39 -8.46
C ILE A 131 12.66 -9.45 -9.90
N VAL A 132 12.31 -8.31 -10.50
CA VAL A 132 11.82 -8.26 -11.88
C VAL A 132 12.95 -8.39 -12.91
N TYR A 133 14.15 -7.89 -12.61
CA TYR A 133 15.25 -7.81 -13.59
C TYR A 133 16.44 -8.75 -13.35
N ALA A 134 16.69 -9.21 -12.13
CA ALA A 134 17.82 -10.08 -11.84
C ALA A 134 17.51 -11.54 -12.23
N PRO A 135 18.35 -12.19 -13.05
CA PRO A 135 18.07 -13.54 -13.56
C PRO A 135 17.93 -14.59 -12.46
N PHE A 136 18.71 -14.49 -11.38
CA PHE A 136 18.64 -15.40 -10.22
C PHE A 136 17.31 -15.30 -9.44
N LEU A 137 16.66 -14.14 -9.45
CA LEU A 137 15.40 -13.92 -8.73
C LEU A 137 14.17 -14.12 -9.63
N ARG A 138 14.31 -14.05 -10.96
CA ARG A 138 13.20 -14.26 -11.89
C ARG A 138 12.63 -15.67 -11.84
N GLU A 139 13.48 -16.70 -11.79
CA GLU A 139 13.06 -18.10 -11.75
C GLU A 139 12.17 -18.45 -10.55
N PRO A 140 12.58 -18.17 -9.28
CA PRO A 140 11.75 -18.52 -8.13
C PRO A 140 10.47 -17.70 -8.03
N PHE A 141 10.44 -16.48 -8.57
CA PHE A 141 9.27 -15.61 -8.53
C PHE A 141 8.38 -15.71 -9.79
N GLY A 142 8.85 -16.38 -10.85
CA GLY A 142 8.16 -16.47 -12.14
C GLY A 142 7.91 -15.09 -12.77
N THR A 143 8.85 -14.17 -12.65
CA THR A 143 8.71 -12.78 -13.14
C THR A 143 9.31 -12.59 -14.51
N VAL A 144 8.65 -11.77 -15.33
CA VAL A 144 9.11 -11.36 -16.65
C VAL A 144 9.35 -9.86 -16.71
N GLY A 145 10.33 -9.45 -17.51
CA GLY A 145 10.67 -8.04 -17.67
C GLY A 145 9.47 -7.22 -18.18
N LEU A 146 9.15 -6.14 -17.47
CA LEU A 146 8.07 -5.23 -17.84
C LEU A 146 8.59 -4.12 -18.76
N SER A 147 7.75 -3.72 -19.72
CA SER A 147 7.98 -2.53 -20.55
C SER A 147 7.79 -1.26 -19.73
N LEU A 148 8.40 -0.16 -20.18
CA LEU A 148 8.16 1.18 -19.60
C LEU A 148 6.68 1.58 -19.65
N LYS A 149 5.93 1.14 -20.67
CA LYS A 149 4.49 1.37 -20.76
C LYS A 149 3.73 0.65 -19.64
N ASP A 150 4.14 -0.57 -19.31
CA ASP A 150 3.49 -1.37 -18.27
C ASP A 150 3.77 -0.78 -16.90
N TRP A 151 5.03 -0.35 -16.67
CA TRP A 151 5.38 0.42 -15.47
C TRP A 151 4.55 1.67 -15.31
N ALA A 152 4.38 2.46 -16.38
CA ALA A 152 3.56 3.67 -16.33
C ALA A 152 2.11 3.37 -15.96
N VAL A 153 1.50 2.33 -16.56
CA VAL A 153 0.14 1.89 -16.22
C VAL A 153 0.06 1.51 -14.75
N VAL A 154 0.97 0.67 -14.26
CA VAL A 154 0.94 0.16 -12.90
C VAL A 154 1.16 1.27 -11.86
N VAL A 155 2.06 2.22 -12.12
CA VAL A 155 2.27 3.39 -11.25
C VAL A 155 1.05 4.30 -11.20
N VAL A 156 0.45 4.61 -12.36
CA VAL A 156 -0.77 5.45 -12.42
C VAL A 156 -1.92 4.78 -11.67
N VAL A 157 -2.11 3.48 -11.90
CA VAL A 157 -3.16 2.69 -11.24
C VAL A 157 -2.91 2.61 -9.73
N ALA A 158 -1.67 2.36 -9.30
CA ALA A 158 -1.31 2.35 -7.88
C ALA A 158 -1.58 3.71 -7.20
N ALA A 159 -1.27 4.82 -7.88
CA ALA A 159 -1.47 6.16 -7.32
C ALA A 159 -2.95 6.48 -6.99
N THR A 160 -3.91 5.80 -7.62
CA THR A 160 -5.34 6.01 -7.37
C THR A 160 -5.79 5.60 -5.96
N ILE A 161 -5.05 4.75 -5.24
CA ILE A 161 -5.39 4.39 -3.85
C ILE A 161 -5.29 5.59 -2.90
N SER A 162 -4.37 6.52 -3.16
CA SER A 162 -4.13 7.67 -2.29
C SER A 162 -5.35 8.62 -2.19
N PRO A 163 -5.96 9.09 -3.29
CA PRO A 163 -7.15 9.94 -3.19
C PRO A 163 -8.35 9.20 -2.57
N VAL A 164 -8.48 7.88 -2.78
CA VAL A 164 -9.54 7.07 -2.17
C VAL A 164 -9.38 7.01 -0.65
N LEU A 165 -8.17 6.73 -0.17
CA LEU A 165 -7.87 6.71 1.27
C LEU A 165 -8.02 8.09 1.89
N GLU A 166 -7.55 9.14 1.24
CA GLU A 166 -7.71 10.51 1.74
C GLU A 166 -9.20 10.93 1.82
N SER A 167 -10.01 10.51 0.83
CA SER A 167 -11.46 10.71 0.85
C SER A 167 -12.13 9.95 1.99
N ALA A 168 -11.76 8.68 2.20
CA ALA A 168 -12.26 7.87 3.31
C ALA A 168 -11.88 8.48 4.67
N LYS A 169 -10.63 8.93 4.84
CA LYS A 169 -10.17 9.65 6.03
C LYS A 169 -10.91 10.96 6.22
N TRP A 170 -11.19 11.69 5.15
CA TRP A 170 -11.97 12.93 5.21
C TRP A 170 -13.42 12.70 5.67
N MET A 171 -14.08 11.64 5.18
CA MET A 171 -15.41 11.23 5.65
C MET A 171 -15.37 10.83 7.12
N ALA A 172 -14.33 10.09 7.54
CA ALA A 172 -14.11 9.72 8.94
C ALA A 172 -13.95 10.96 9.84
N ARG A 173 -13.17 11.97 9.42
CA ARG A 173 -13.01 13.25 10.14
C ARG A 173 -14.31 14.03 10.29
N ARG A 174 -15.22 13.93 9.32
CA ARG A 174 -16.56 14.55 9.37
C ARG A 174 -17.56 13.79 10.25
N GLY A 175 -17.13 12.70 10.89
CA GLY A 175 -17.97 11.93 11.80
C GLY A 175 -18.96 10.99 11.11
N TRP A 176 -18.82 10.76 9.78
CA TRP A 176 -19.75 9.90 9.03
C TRP A 176 -19.73 8.44 9.50
N PHE A 177 -18.65 8.01 10.14
CA PHE A 177 -18.46 6.65 10.66
C PHE A 177 -18.41 6.59 12.21
N GLY A 178 -18.78 7.69 12.88
CA GLY A 178 -18.65 7.88 14.33
C GLY A 178 -17.52 8.84 14.72
N GLN A 179 -17.46 9.22 16.00
CA GLN A 179 -16.41 10.11 16.51
C GLN A 179 -15.06 9.39 16.58
N MET A 180 -14.01 10.08 16.13
CA MET A 180 -12.63 9.63 16.33
C MET A 180 -12.20 10.06 17.73
N ASP A 181 -12.36 9.16 18.71
CA ASP A 181 -11.86 9.33 20.09
C ASP A 181 -10.32 9.39 20.14
#